data_AF-A0A953GGF4-F1
#
_entry.id   AF-A0A953GGF4-F1
#
_cell.length_a   1.000
_cell.length_b   1.000
_cell.length_c   1.000
_cell.angle_alpha   90.00
_cell.angle_beta   90.00
_cell.angle_gamma   90.00
#
_symmetry.space_group_name_H-M   'P 1'
#
loop_
_entity.id
_entity.type
_entity.pdbx_description
1 polymer ?
#
loop_
_entity_poly.entity_id
_entity_poly.type
_entity_poly.pdbx_seq_one_letter_code
_entity_poly.pdbx_strand_id
1 'polypeptide(L)'
;MNGFDPKIVGKVNSIQVSDKHIYFGGEFGSAFNQPRSFLASFNRLKGTLTNWTPSISGSSMLTKVTSISLSDSILYVGGYFTKADTLSRNFLAAFDTS
;
A
#
# COMPACT_ATOMS: atom_id res chain seq x y z
N MET A 1 -5.30 -20.13 -13.70
CA MET A 1 -4.86 -18.81 -13.20
C MET A 1 -5.40 -17.76 -14.16
N ASN A 2 -6.12 -16.74 -13.68
CA ASN A 2 -6.37 -15.54 -14.47
C ASN A 2 -5.04 -14.77 -14.59
N GLY A 3 -4.77 -14.07 -15.69
CA GLY A 3 -3.44 -13.48 -15.99
C GLY A 3 -2.95 -12.36 -15.07
N PHE A 4 -3.43 -12.30 -13.82
CA PHE A 4 -2.99 -11.38 -12.79
C PHE A 4 -1.68 -11.89 -12.17
N ASP A 5 -0.56 -11.34 -12.61
CA ASP A 5 0.80 -11.67 -12.14
C ASP A 5 1.53 -10.41 -11.64
N PRO A 6 1.19 -9.91 -10.43
CA PRO A 6 1.78 -8.70 -9.91
C PRO A 6 3.23 -8.91 -9.47
N LYS A 7 4.18 -8.21 -10.12
CA LYS A 7 5.59 -8.23 -9.71
C LYS A 7 5.82 -7.32 -8.50
N ILE A 8 5.87 -7.88 -7.30
CA ILE A 8 6.21 -7.17 -6.06
C ILE A 8 7.59 -7.63 -5.58
N VAL A 9 8.47 -6.68 -5.24
CA VAL A 9 9.80 -7.00 -4.70
C VAL A 9 9.80 -6.75 -3.19
N GLY A 10 9.58 -7.83 -2.44
CA GLY A 10 9.50 -7.84 -0.98
C GLY A 10 8.27 -8.59 -0.48
N LYS A 11 7.89 -8.36 0.77
CA LYS A 11 6.78 -9.05 1.42
C LYS A 11 5.52 -8.20 1.39
N VAL A 12 4.40 -8.79 0.97
CA VAL A 12 3.07 -8.25 1.23
C VAL A 12 2.58 -8.84 2.55
N ASN A 13 2.25 -7.97 3.51
CA ASN A 13 1.78 -8.40 4.84
C ASN A 13 0.25 -8.31 4.96
N SER A 14 -0.39 -7.43 4.19
CA SER A 14 -1.82 -7.19 4.27
C SER A 14 -2.39 -6.79 2.92
N ILE A 15 -3.62 -7.19 2.66
CA ILE A 15 -4.35 -6.95 1.40
C ILE A 15 -5.79 -6.55 1.75
N GLN A 16 -6.33 -5.59 1.01
CA GLN A 16 -7.74 -5.21 1.05
C GLN A 16 -8.28 -5.10 -0.37
N VAL A 17 -9.49 -5.59 -0.58
CA VAL A 17 -10.13 -5.63 -1.90
C VAL A 17 -11.42 -4.81 -1.84
N SER A 18 -11.59 -3.90 -2.78
CA SER A 18 -12.85 -3.24 -3.08
C SER A 18 -13.38 -3.69 -4.43
N ASP A 19 -14.54 -3.16 -4.83
CA ASP A 19 -15.13 -3.47 -6.13
C ASP A 19 -14.19 -3.14 -7.30
N LYS A 20 -13.43 -2.04 -7.17
CA LYS A 20 -12.59 -1.48 -8.24
C LYS A 20 -11.10 -1.73 -8.04
N HIS A 21 -10.65 -1.87 -6.79
CA HIS A 21 -9.23 -1.83 -6.47
C HIS A 21 -8.79 -2.96 -5.53
N ILE A 22 -7.52 -3.30 -5.61
CA ILE A 22 -6.84 -4.14 -4.63
C ILE A 22 -5.71 -3.31 -4.03
N TYR A 23 -5.77 -3.07 -2.73
CA TYR A 23 -4.76 -2.35 -1.95
C TYR A 23 -3.85 -3.35 -1.23
N PHE A 24 -2.57 -3.00 -1.15
CA PHE A 24 -1.54 -3.85 -0.56
C PHE A 24 -0.71 -3.03 0.44
N GLY A 25 -0.42 -3.64 1.58
CA GLY A 25 0.48 -3.13 2.61
C GLY A 25 1.57 -4.14 2.92
N GLY A 26 2.82 -3.70 3.07
CA GLY A 26 3.92 -4.63 3.35
C GLY A 26 5.29 -4.03 3.62
N GLU A 27 6.29 -4.89 3.45
CA GLU A 27 7.73 -4.62 3.49
C GLU A 27 8.28 -4.90 2.09
N PHE A 28 7.89 -4.05 1.13
CA PHE A 28 8.35 -4.13 -0.25
C PHE A 28 8.89 -2.78 -0.70
N GLY A 29 9.89 -2.81 -1.58
CA GLY A 29 10.53 -1.62 -2.12
C GLY A 29 9.94 -1.18 -3.46
N SER A 30 9.35 -2.10 -4.22
CA SER A 30 8.77 -1.80 -5.53
C SER A 30 7.55 -2.66 -5.85
N ALA A 31 6.70 -2.13 -6.72
CA ALA A 31 5.54 -2.82 -7.30
C ALA A 31 5.48 -2.55 -8.82
N PHE A 32 5.34 -3.60 -9.63
CA PHE A 32 5.34 -3.56 -11.11
C PHE A 32 6.53 -2.82 -11.71
N ASN A 33 7.72 -3.05 -11.17
CA ASN A 33 8.95 -2.34 -11.58
C ASN A 33 8.88 -0.82 -11.40
N GLN A 34 7.92 -0.31 -10.62
CA GLN A 34 7.83 1.10 -10.23
C GLN A 34 8.29 1.25 -8.78
N PRO A 35 8.94 2.38 -8.42
CA PRO A 35 9.34 2.67 -7.04
C PRO A 35 8.10 2.99 -6.18
N ARG A 36 7.37 1.95 -5.81
CA ARG A 36 6.28 1.99 -4.82
C ARG A 36 6.65 1.12 -3.66
N SER A 37 6.90 1.77 -2.53
CA SER A 37 7.30 1.10 -1.31
C SER A 37 6.15 1.07 -0.32
N PHE A 38 6.01 -0.05 0.39
CA PHE A 38 5.10 -0.30 1.52
C PHE A 38 3.60 -0.26 1.24
N LEU A 39 3.12 0.59 0.32
CA LEU A 39 1.74 0.70 -0.13
C LEU A 39 1.65 0.68 -1.65
N ALA A 40 0.68 -0.05 -2.18
CA ALA A 40 0.35 -0.07 -3.60
C ALA A 40 -1.13 -0.35 -3.81
N SER A 41 -1.65 0.05 -4.96
CA SER A 41 -3.01 -0.30 -5.37
C SER A 41 -3.08 -0.65 -6.85
N PHE A 42 -4.00 -1.55 -7.18
CA PHE A 42 -4.21 -2.10 -8.51
C PHE A 42 -5.67 -2.01 -8.90
N ASN A 43 -5.94 -1.76 -10.18
CA ASN A 43 -7.25 -1.95 -10.76
C ASN A 43 -7.57 -3.45 -10.79
N ARG A 44 -8.64 -3.86 -10.10
CA ARG A 44 -9.02 -5.26 -9.92
C ARG A 44 -9.37 -5.96 -11.23
N LEU A 45 -9.93 -5.23 -12.20
CA LEU A 45 -10.37 -5.79 -13.48
C LEU A 45 -9.23 -5.84 -14.51
N LYS A 46 -8.37 -4.83 -14.51
CA LYS A 46 -7.29 -4.68 -15.50
C LYS A 46 -5.96 -5.27 -15.05
N GLY A 47 -5.78 -5.49 -13.74
CA GLY A 47 -4.51 -5.91 -13.15
C GLY A 47 -3.40 -4.85 -13.24
N THR A 48 -3.76 -3.59 -13.52
CA THR A 48 -2.80 -2.50 -13.71
C THR A 48 -2.65 -1.69 -12.43
N LEU A 49 -1.44 -1.17 -12.19
CA LEU A 49 -1.15 -0.27 -11.07
C LEU A 49 -2.00 1.03 -11.17
N THR A 50 -2.61 1.49 -10.08
CA THR A 50 -3.41 2.74 -10.06
C THR A 50 -2.56 3.97 -9.87
N ASN A 51 -3.08 5.19 -10.06
CA ASN A 51 -2.32 6.43 -9.77
C ASN A 51 -2.26 6.83 -8.27
N TRP A 52 -2.91 6.05 -7.39
CA TRP A 52 -2.80 6.22 -5.95
C TRP A 52 -1.37 5.91 -5.46
N THR A 53 -0.63 6.94 -5.04
CA THR A 53 0.80 6.88 -4.67
C THR A 53 1.08 7.57 -3.33
N PRO A 54 0.48 7.11 -2.22
CA PRO A 54 0.84 7.62 -0.90
C PRO A 54 2.30 7.26 -0.57
N SER A 55 2.92 8.06 0.29
CA SER A 55 4.26 7.79 0.80
C SER A 55 4.21 7.35 2.25
N ILE A 56 4.93 6.29 2.58
CA ILE A 56 5.18 5.85 3.95
C ILE A 56 6.69 5.89 4.16
N SER A 57 7.12 6.51 5.27
CA SER A 57 8.52 6.50 5.65
C SER A 57 8.71 6.43 7.17
N GLY A 58 9.90 6.01 7.57
CA GLY A 58 10.33 5.93 8.95
C GLY A 58 11.83 6.08 9.05
N SER A 59 12.33 6.37 10.25
CA SER A 59 13.77 6.47 10.52
C SER A 59 14.46 5.11 10.70
N SER A 60 13.71 4.01 10.70
CA SER A 60 14.21 2.67 10.99
C SER A 60 14.20 1.78 9.76
N MET A 61 15.19 0.87 9.69
CA MET A 61 15.21 -0.25 8.74
C MET A 61 14.02 -1.21 8.93
N LEU A 62 13.26 -1.05 10.02
CA LEU A 62 12.03 -1.81 10.29
C LEU A 62 10.78 -1.19 9.65
N THR A 63 10.92 -0.16 8.80
CA THR A 63 9.77 0.53 8.22
C THR A 63 8.93 -0.44 7.40
N LYS A 64 7.65 -0.61 7.77
CA LYS A 64 6.72 -1.50 7.05
C LYS A 64 5.28 -1.20 7.41
N VAL A 65 4.38 -1.53 6.48
CA VAL A 65 2.96 -1.64 6.76
C VAL A 65 2.64 -3.07 7.15
N THR A 66 1.97 -3.26 8.29
CA THR A 66 1.60 -4.59 8.81
C THR A 66 0.11 -4.88 8.67
N SER A 67 -0.73 -3.84 8.58
CA SER A 67 -2.17 -4.00 8.44
C SER A 67 -2.77 -2.85 7.64
N ILE A 68 -3.77 -3.15 6.82
CA ILE A 68 -4.61 -2.17 6.14
C ILE A 68 -6.08 -2.55 6.30
N SER A 69 -6.94 -1.53 6.42
CA SER A 69 -8.39 -1.69 6.46
C SER A 69 -9.03 -0.58 5.64
N LEU A 70 -9.96 -0.94 4.76
CA LEU A 70 -10.69 0.01 3.93
C LEU A 70 -12.09 0.23 4.51
N SER A 71 -12.49 1.50 4.66
CA SER A 71 -13.87 1.90 4.93
C SER A 71 -14.23 3.01 3.96
N ASP A 72 -15.21 2.76 3.10
CA ASP A 72 -15.58 3.67 2.01
C ASP A 72 -14.35 4.03 1.15
N SER A 73 -14.05 5.32 1.01
CA SER A 73 -12.87 5.83 0.32
C SER A 73 -11.65 6.00 1.21
N ILE A 74 -11.70 5.60 2.49
CA ILE A 74 -10.60 5.80 3.44
C ILE A 74 -9.88 4.48 3.71
N LEU A 75 -8.59 4.42 3.38
CA LEU A 75 -7.71 3.33 3.75
C LEU A 75 -6.95 3.67 5.04
N TYR A 76 -7.26 2.97 6.11
CA TYR A 76 -6.51 3.00 7.36
C TYR A 76 -5.31 2.07 7.25
N VAL A 77 -4.15 2.59 7.63
CA VAL A 77 -2.84 1.94 7.47
C VAL A 77 -2.13 1.91 8.81
N GLY A 78 -1.82 0.71 9.30
CA GLY A 78 -1.08 0.48 10.53
C GLY A 78 0.26 -0.21 10.29
N GLY A 79 1.28 0.14 11.07
CA GLY A 79 2.58 -0.52 10.99
C GLY A 79 3.69 0.22 11.71
N TYR A 80 4.93 -0.10 11.32
CA TYR A 80 6.13 0.55 11.83
C TYR A 80 6.52 1.66 10.86
N PHE A 81 6.02 2.88 11.07
CA PHE A 81 6.40 4.07 10.31
C PHE A 81 6.20 5.31 11.18
N THR A 82 6.84 6.41 10.81
CA THR A 82 6.74 7.69 11.57
C THR A 82 6.23 8.84 10.71
N LYS A 83 6.07 8.63 9.40
CA LYS A 83 5.52 9.60 8.46
C LYS A 83 4.59 8.94 7.45
N ALA A 84 3.52 9.65 7.15
CA ALA A 84 2.60 9.40 6.04
C ALA A 84 2.53 10.67 5.20
N ASP A 85 2.89 10.55 3.93
CA ASP A 85 3.21 11.67 3.05
C ASP A 85 4.21 12.64 3.70
N THR A 86 3.84 13.90 3.84
CA THR A 86 4.66 14.95 4.45
C THR A 86 4.42 15.10 5.95
N LEU A 87 3.43 14.39 6.50
CA LEU A 87 2.97 14.57 7.87
C LEU A 87 3.57 13.54 8.82
N SER A 88 3.94 14.00 10.02
CA SER A 88 4.28 13.11 11.14
C SER A 88 3.04 12.35 11.57
N ARG A 89 3.02 11.05 11.29
CA ARG A 89 1.99 10.09 11.65
C ARG A 89 2.69 8.85 12.15
N ASN A 90 2.65 8.66 13.46
CA ASN A 90 3.32 7.54 14.10
C ASN A 90 2.39 6.33 14.09
N PHE A 91 2.83 5.27 13.41
CA PHE A 91 2.26 3.92 13.43
C PHE A 91 0.85 3.74 12.86
N LEU A 92 0.08 4.82 12.68
CA LEU A 92 -1.27 4.81 12.12
C LEU A 92 -1.50 6.05 11.25
N ALA A 93 -2.06 5.84 10.06
CA ALA A 93 -2.46 6.88 9.13
C ALA A 93 -3.73 6.48 8.39
N ALA A 94 -4.37 7.46 7.75
CA ALA A 94 -5.51 7.26 6.88
C ALA A 94 -5.26 8.00 5.57
N PHE A 95 -5.60 7.37 4.46
CA PHE A 95 -5.45 7.95 3.12
C PHE A 95 -6.78 7.90 2.39
N ASP A 96 -7.10 8.97 1.67
CA ASP A 96 -8.16 8.93 0.67
C ASP A 96 -7.71 8.06 -0.51
N THR A 97 -8.65 7.31 -1.08
CA THR A 97 -8.42 6.36 -2.18
C THR A 97 -9.20 6.69 -3.45
N SER A 98 -9.92 7.82 -3.45
CA SER A 98 -10.72 8.35 -4.57
C SER A 98 -9.86 8.86 -5.72
#